data_AF-A0A7C4BK69-F1
#
_entry.id   AF-A0A7C4BK69-F1
#
_cell.length_a   1.000
_cell.length_b   1.000
_cell.length_c   1.000
_cell.angle_alpha   90.00
_cell.angle_beta   90.00
_cell.angle_gamma   90.00
#
_symmetry.space_group_name_H-M   'P 1'
#
loop_
_entity.id
_entity.type
_entity.pdbx_description
1 polymer ?
#
loop_
_entity_poly.entity_id
_entity_poly.type
_entity_poly.pdbx_seq_one_letter_code
_entity_poly.pdbx_strand_id
1 'polypeptide(L)' 'MRKRSRSVTLDDVKFVYENYAKMSATEIAEKLGISKFQVSKIVNELRKRGVPVPKKLAKRGNVYDQFVEELKSKGLL' A
#
# COMPACT_ATOMS: atom_id res chain seq x y z
N MET A 1 -3.33 5.04 -21.69
CA MET A 1 -3.27 3.60 -22.04
C MET A 1 -2.82 2.81 -20.81
N ARG A 2 -3.61 1.86 -20.29
CA ARG A 2 -3.15 1.00 -19.16
C ARG A 2 -1.97 0.16 -19.68
N LYS A 3 -0.75 0.35 -19.15
CA LYS A 3 0.36 -0.59 -19.41
C LYS A 3 -0.16 -2.00 -19.10
N ARG A 4 -0.13 -2.92 -20.08
CA ARG A 4 -0.44 -4.33 -19.81
C ARG A 4 0.60 -4.80 -18.81
N SER A 5 0.16 -5.07 -17.60
CA SER A 5 1.04 -5.61 -16.58
C SER A 5 1.41 -7.05 -16.93
N ARG A 6 2.66 -7.41 -16.69
CA ARG A 6 3.14 -8.78 -16.85
C ARG A 6 2.44 -9.74 -15.86
N SER A 7 2.57 -11.03 -16.13
CA SER A 7 2.14 -12.08 -15.21
C SER A 7 2.87 -11.98 -13.86
N VAL A 8 2.15 -12.35 -12.79
CA VAL A 8 2.69 -12.41 -11.42
C VAL A 8 3.55 -13.65 -11.26
N THR A 9 4.73 -13.51 -10.68
CA THR A 9 5.65 -14.61 -10.36
C THR A 9 5.60 -14.95 -8.87
N LEU A 10 6.25 -16.06 -8.48
CA LEU A 10 6.40 -16.40 -7.06
C LEU A 10 7.18 -15.32 -6.29
N ASP A 11 8.20 -14.73 -6.89
CA ASP A 11 9.01 -13.70 -6.26
C ASP A 11 8.22 -12.41 -6.01
N ASP A 12 7.28 -12.07 -6.90
CA ASP A 12 6.35 -10.96 -6.64
C ASP A 12 5.50 -11.23 -5.39
N VAL A 13 5.00 -12.46 -5.22
CA VAL A 13 4.17 -12.84 -4.08
C VAL A 13 4.98 -12.74 -2.77
N LYS A 14 6.23 -13.24 -2.77
CA LYS A 14 7.14 -13.12 -1.62
C LYS A 14 7.42 -11.66 -1.29
N PHE A 15 7.79 -10.86 -2.29
CA PHE A 15 8.11 -9.46 -2.11
C PHE A 15 6.91 -8.68 -1.55
N VAL A 16 5.70 -8.91 -2.09
CA VAL A 16 4.47 -8.30 -1.58
C VAL A 16 4.27 -8.67 -0.12
N TYR A 17 4.38 -9.96 0.24
CA TYR A 17 4.18 -10.43 1.62
C TYR A 17 5.12 -9.74 2.62
N GLU A 18 6.41 -9.67 2.29
CA GLU A 18 7.45 -9.11 3.16
C GLU A 18 7.32 -7.58 3.35
N ASN A 19 6.75 -6.88 2.38
CA ASN A 19 6.75 -5.42 2.31
C ASN A 19 5.36 -4.79 2.51
N TYR A 20 4.27 -5.57 2.55
CA TYR A 20 2.90 -5.02 2.55
C TYR A 20 2.58 -4.10 3.74
N ALA A 21 3.17 -4.35 4.91
CA ALA A 21 3.01 -3.50 6.08
C ALA A 21 3.91 -2.25 6.07
N LYS A 22 5.02 -2.29 5.31
CA LYS A 22 6.05 -1.25 5.27
C LYS A 22 5.85 -0.26 4.12
N MET A 23 5.18 -0.69 3.05
CA MET A 23 5.04 0.05 1.81
C MET A 23 3.57 0.19 1.39
N SER A 24 3.28 1.24 0.61
CA SER A 24 2.02 1.36 -0.10
C SER A 24 1.94 0.35 -1.25
N ALA A 25 0.71 -0.01 -1.65
CA ALA A 25 0.52 -0.91 -2.79
C ALA A 25 0.99 -0.26 -4.11
N THR A 26 1.05 1.07 -4.17
CA THR A 26 1.59 1.81 -5.31
C THR A 26 3.11 1.65 -5.39
N GLU A 27 3.83 1.88 -4.29
CA GLU A 27 5.30 1.72 -4.26
C GLU A 27 5.71 0.27 -4.55
N ILE A 28 4.97 -0.71 -4.03
CA ILE A 28 5.22 -2.13 -4.35
C ILE A 28 5.00 -2.40 -5.85
N ALA A 29 3.92 -1.86 -6.42
CA ALA A 29 3.62 -2.02 -7.84
C ALA A 29 4.71 -1.43 -8.74
N GLU A 30 5.20 -0.24 -8.38
CA GLU A 30 6.31 0.42 -9.07
C GLU A 30 7.60 -0.40 -9.01
N LYS A 31 7.99 -0.87 -7.81
CA LYS A 31 9.20 -1.69 -7.64
C LYS A 31 9.16 -3.00 -8.44
N LEU A 32 7.99 -3.64 -8.51
CA LEU A 32 7.83 -4.92 -9.20
C LEU A 32 7.52 -4.76 -10.70
N GLY A 33 7.20 -3.54 -11.15
CA GLY A 33 6.73 -3.30 -12.52
C GLY A 33 5.39 -3.98 -12.82
N ILE A 34 4.52 -4.11 -11.81
CA ILE A 34 3.17 -4.70 -11.94
C ILE A 34 2.09 -3.66 -11.64
N SER A 35 0.81 -4.01 -11.81
CA SER A 35 -0.28 -3.11 -11.44
C SER A 35 -0.56 -3.16 -9.93
N LYS A 36 -0.98 -2.03 -9.35
CA LYS A 36 -1.53 -1.96 -7.98
C LYS A 36 -2.67 -2.96 -7.76
N PHE A 37 -3.46 -3.23 -8.80
CA PHE A 37 -4.53 -4.23 -8.74
C PHE A 37 -3.98 -5.65 -8.52
N GLN A 38 -2.88 -6.02 -9.17
CA GLN A 38 -2.24 -7.32 -8.91
C GLN A 38 -1.67 -7.41 -7.51
N VAL A 39 -1.09 -6.33 -6.98
CA VAL A 39 -0.65 -6.29 -5.56
C VAL A 39 -1.83 -6.59 -4.63
N SER A 40 -2.97 -5.93 -4.83
CA SER A 40 -4.20 -6.21 -4.06
C SER A 40 -4.70 -7.65 -4.25
N LYS A 41 -4.65 -8.16 -5.49
CA LYS A 41 -5.06 -9.54 -5.80
C LYS A 41 -4.18 -10.55 -5.06
N ILE A 42 -2.87 -10.37 -5.06
CA ILE A 42 -1.91 -11.23 -4.32
C ILE A 42 -2.29 -11.29 -2.84
N VAL A 43 -2.49 -10.15 -2.20
CA VAL A 43 -2.86 -10.06 -0.78
C VAL A 43 -4.18 -10.78 -0.49
N ASN A 44 -5.18 -10.59 -1.35
CA ASN A 44 -6.47 -11.26 -1.20
C ASN A 44 -6.35 -12.78 -1.36
N GLU A 45 -5.57 -13.24 -2.35
CA GLU A 45 -5.34 -14.67 -2.57
C GLU A 45 -4.57 -15.33 -1.42
N LEU A 46 -3.63 -14.62 -0.78
CA LEU A 46 -2.94 -15.07 0.43
C LEU A 46 -3.93 -15.20 1.60
N ARG A 47 -4.76 -14.18 1.85
CA ARG A 47 -5.77 -14.19 2.93
C ARG A 47 -6.79 -15.32 2.76
N LYS A 48 -7.28 -15.56 1.54
CA LYS A 48 -8.20 -16.67 1.24
C LYS A 48 -7.62 -18.04 1.59
N ARG A 49 -6.28 -18.18 1.52
CA ARG A 49 -5.54 -19.41 1.86
C ARG A 49 -5.11 -19.45 3.33
N GLY A 50 -5.62 -18.54 4.16
CA GLY A 50 -5.31 -18.49 5.59
C GLY A 50 -3.93 -17.91 5.92
N VAL A 51 -3.23 -17.32 4.94
CA VAL A 51 -1.92 -16.71 5.21
C VAL A 51 -2.11 -15.34 5.89
N PRO A 52 -1.58 -15.13 7.10
CA PRO A 52 -1.71 -13.86 7.80
C PRO A 52 -0.82 -12.80 7.13
N VAL A 53 -1.43 -11.88 6.39
CA VAL A 53 -0.71 -10.77 5.76
C VAL A 53 -0.60 -9.61 6.76
N PRO A 54 0.62 -9.13 7.08
CA PRO A 54 0.85 -8.03 8.01
C PRO A 54 0.01 -6.79 7.68
N LYS A 55 -0.70 -6.24 8.69
CA LYS A 55 -1.46 -5.00 8.53
C LYS A 55 -0.52 -3.79 8.58
N LYS A 56 -0.86 -2.73 7.85
CA LYS A 56 -0.14 -1.47 7.93
C LYS A 56 -0.30 -0.88 9.33
N LEU A 57 0.82 -0.54 9.95
CA LEU A 57 0.87 0.24 11.19
C LEU A 57 0.52 1.69 10.84
N ALA A 58 -0.77 1.97 10.68
CA ALA A 58 -1.24 3.33 10.45
C ALA A 58 -1.18 4.12 11.76
N LYS A 59 -0.10 4.86 11.96
CA LYS A 59 -0.07 6.06 12.81
C LYS A 59 0.77 7.15 12.12
N ARG A 60 0.28 7.65 11.00
CA ARG A 60 0.55 9.05 10.62
C ARG A 60 -0.75 9.77 10.91
N GLY A 61 -0.71 10.76 11.81
CA GLY A 61 -1.86 11.59 12.10
C GLY A 61 -2.47 12.10 10.80
N ASN A 62 -3.79 12.27 10.78
CA ASN A 62 -4.48 12.77 9.60
C ASN A 62 -3.84 14.11 9.18
N VAL A 63 -3.42 14.20 7.91
CA VAL A 63 -2.79 15.39 7.35
C VAL A 63 -3.70 16.62 7.42
N TYR A 64 -5.02 16.41 7.38
CA TYR A 64 -5.99 17.48 7.55
C TYR A 64 -6.01 17.99 8.99
N ASP A 65 -5.88 17.11 9.98
CA ASP A 65 -5.81 17.53 11.39
C ASP A 65 -4.53 18.35 11.64
N GLN A 66 -3.40 17.95 11.04
CA GLN A 66 -2.15 18.72 11.11
C GLN A 66 -2.30 20.11 10.50
N PHE A 67 -2.99 20.21 9.35
CA PHE A 67 -3.23 21.49 8.69
C PHE A 67 -4.23 22.38 9.45
N VAL A 68 -5.28 21.79 10.05
CA VAL A 68 -6.23 22.51 10.89
C VAL A 68 -5.52 23.12 12.11
N GLU A 69 -4.63 22.38 12.77
CA GLU A 69 -3.83 22.93 13.87
C GLU A 69 -2.86 24.03 13.40
N GLU A 70 -2.29 23.91 12.19
CA GLU A 70 -1.49 24.98 11.59
C GLU A 70 -2.32 26.26 11.38
N LEU A 71 -3.56 26.14 10.88
CA LEU A 71 -4.45 27.28 10.67
C LEU A 71 -4.86 27.95 11.98
N LYS A 72 -5.19 27.17 13.03
CA LYS A 72 -5.45 27.70 14.37
C LYS A 72 -4.23 28.44 14.92
N SER A 73 -3.04 27.88 14.78
CA SER A 73 -1.79 28.50 15.24
C SER A 73 -1.45 29.79 14.49
N LYS A 74 -1.97 29.97 13.27
CA LYS A 74 -1.84 31.19 12.45
C LYS A 74 -2.97 32.20 12.68
N GLY A 75 -3.97 31.88 13.52
CA GLY A 75 -5.14 32.74 13.77
C GLY A 75 -6.07 32.90 12.56
N LEU A 76 -6.03 31.95 11.62
CA LEU A 76 -6.88 31.94 10.42
C LEU A 76 -8.18 31.16 10.64
N LEU A 77 -8.35 30.58 11.84
CA LEU A 77 -9.48 29.78 12.32
C LEU A 77 -9.74 30.09 13.79
#